data_AF-A0A2I1DJ56-F1
#
_entry.id   AF-A0A2I1DJ56-F1
#
_cell.length_a   1.000
_cell.length_b   1.000
_cell.length_c   1.000
_cell.angle_alpha   90.00
_cell.angle_beta   90.00
_cell.angle_gamma   90.00
#
_symmetry.space_group_name_H-M   'P 1'
#
loop_
_entity.id
_entity.type
_entity.pdbx_description
1 polymer ?
#
loop_
_entity_poly.entity_id
_entity_poly.type
_entity_poly.pdbx_seq_one_letter_code
_entity_poly.pdbx_strand_id
1 'polypeptide(L)'
;MQTQPIRVKQFGNVLQITVEIPWSHVTGKNQWDDYFEEHPVKTTPNYWAITTEKILKLYKKHGNISKTAKASGKSYYITEKIIKEEQTRQNKAKRQEEIENVRKLAESKISIKDIAQIIGKSPETVRLWLKQ
;
A
#
# COMPACT_ATOMS: atom_id res chain seq x y z
N MET A 1 26.91 -7.63 32.48
CA MET A 1 26.66 -9.04 32.80
C MET A 1 26.87 -9.85 31.53
N GLN A 2 27.87 -10.74 31.49
CA GLN A 2 28.13 -11.59 30.33
C GLN A 2 27.17 -12.78 30.36
N THR A 3 26.32 -12.90 29.33
CA THR A 3 25.44 -14.06 29.14
C THR A 3 26.30 -15.27 28.77
N GLN A 4 26.27 -16.32 29.59
CA GLN A 4 26.97 -17.56 29.28
C GLN A 4 26.30 -18.20 28.05
N PRO A 5 27.06 -18.50 26.97
CA PRO A 5 26.51 -18.98 25.70
C PRO A 5 25.96 -20.40 25.77
N ILE A 6 26.27 -21.15 26.84
CA ILE A 6 25.80 -22.51 27.06
C ILE A 6 25.37 -22.64 28.52
N ARG A 7 24.17 -23.18 28.75
CA ARG A 7 23.63 -23.51 30.07
C ARG A 7 23.31 -25.00 30.11
N VAL A 8 23.81 -25.70 31.11
CA VAL A 8 23.52 -27.13 31.30
C VAL A 8 22.71 -27.31 32.58
N LYS A 9 21.60 -28.04 32.50
CA LYS A 9 20.76 -28.43 33.64
C LYS A 9 20.47 -29.92 33.60
N GLN A 10 20.63 -30.60 34.72
CA GLN A 10 20.28 -32.01 34.85
C GLN A 10 18.93 -32.16 35.55
N PHE A 11 18.04 -32.95 34.95
CA PHE A 11 16.73 -33.30 35.48
C PHE A 11 16.65 -34.83 35.62
N GLY A 12 17.06 -35.35 36.79
CA GLY A 12 17.17 -36.79 37.01
C GLY A 12 18.15 -37.44 36.02
N ASN A 13 17.62 -38.28 35.13
CA ASN A 13 18.40 -38.98 34.09
C ASN A 13 18.51 -38.21 32.76
N VAL A 14 17.98 -36.99 32.66
CA VAL A 14 18.03 -36.17 31.44
C VAL A 14 18.97 -35.00 31.63
N LEU A 15 19.84 -34.75 30.63
CA LEU A 15 20.71 -33.59 30.57
C LEU A 15 20.17 -32.61 29.53
N GLN A 16 19.73 -31.43 29.98
CA GLN A 16 19.34 -30.32 29.12
C GLN A 16 20.54 -29.41 28.89
N ILE A 17 20.96 -29.27 27.63
CA ILE A 17 21.96 -28.29 27.19
C ILE A 17 21.22 -27.21 26.40
N THR A 18 21.25 -25.98 26.88
CA THR A 18 20.68 -24.81 26.20
C THR A 18 21.81 -23.94 25.68
N VAL A 19 21.91 -23.82 24.36
CA VAL A 19 22.90 -22.95 23.70
C VAL A 19 22.18 -21.66 23.29
N GLU A 20 22.63 -20.53 23.83
CA GLU A 20 22.10 -19.20 23.52
C GLU A 20 23.07 -18.52 22.55
N ILE A 21 22.69 -18.44 21.26
CA ILE A 21 23.48 -17.74 20.24
C ILE A 21 22.89 -16.34 20.03
N PRO A 22 23.62 -15.25 20.35
CA PRO A 22 23.19 -13.90 20.06
C PRO A 22 22.98 -13.71 18.55
N TRP A 23 21.94 -12.99 18.16
CA TRP A 23 21.64 -12.73 16.74
C TRP A 23 22.81 -12.07 16.00
N SER A 24 23.60 -11.25 16.69
CA SER A 24 24.83 -10.63 16.18
C SER A 24 25.92 -11.62 15.77
N HIS A 25 25.89 -12.86 16.27
CA HIS A 25 26.84 -13.92 15.94
C HIS A 25 26.28 -14.95 14.95
N VAL A 26 25.05 -14.74 14.47
CA VAL A 26 24.50 -15.55 13.38
C VAL A 26 25.14 -15.05 12.08
N THR A 27 26.30 -15.63 11.75
CA THR A 27 27.03 -15.34 10.52
C THR A 27 26.85 -16.49 9.54
N GLY A 28 26.18 -16.23 8.43
CA GLY A 28 25.94 -17.15 7.33
C GLY A 28 24.93 -16.55 6.38
N LYS A 29 25.06 -16.82 5.07
CA LYS A 29 23.97 -16.53 4.14
C LYS A 29 22.75 -17.33 4.56
N ASN A 30 21.60 -16.67 4.62
CA ASN A 30 20.35 -17.36 4.89
C ASN A 30 20.11 -18.37 3.75
N GLN A 31 20.09 -19.66 4.08
CA GLN A 31 19.88 -20.72 3.09
C GLN A 31 18.53 -20.59 2.37
N TRP A 32 17.58 -19.89 2.99
CA TRP A 32 16.31 -19.56 2.37
C TRP A 32 16.42 -18.47 1.30
N ASP A 33 17.40 -17.57 1.37
CA ASP A 33 17.57 -16.52 0.37
C ASP A 33 17.96 -17.17 -0.98
N ASP A 34 18.95 -18.06 -0.98
CA ASP A 34 19.36 -18.81 -2.17
C ASP A 34 18.21 -19.71 -2.69
N TYR A 35 17.46 -20.35 -1.78
CA TYR A 35 16.28 -21.15 -2.14
C TYR A 35 15.17 -20.32 -2.80
N PHE A 36 14.89 -19.11 -2.30
CA PHE A 36 13.88 -18.21 -2.88
C PHE A 36 14.36 -17.52 -4.16
N GLU A 37 15.67 -17.36 -4.36
CA GLU A 37 16.26 -16.96 -5.64
C GLU A 37 16.07 -18.05 -6.72
N GLU A 38 16.30 -19.32 -6.37
CA GLU A 38 16.11 -20.45 -7.29
C GLU A 38 14.63 -20.82 -7.52
N HIS A 39 13.80 -20.61 -6.50
CA HIS A 39 12.37 -20.90 -6.51
C HIS A 39 11.56 -19.63 -6.21
N PRO A 40 11.53 -18.65 -7.14
CA PRO A 40 10.78 -17.44 -6.94
C PRO A 40 9.32 -17.81 -6.71
N VAL A 41 8.79 -17.41 -5.56
CA VAL A 41 7.37 -17.58 -5.25
C VAL A 41 6.59 -16.86 -6.33
N LYS A 42 5.99 -17.62 -7.26
CA LYS A 42 5.07 -17.07 -8.24
C LYS A 42 3.90 -16.50 -7.44
N THR A 43 3.91 -15.19 -7.25
CA THR A 43 2.80 -14.46 -6.63
C THR A 43 1.60 -14.63 -7.56
N THR A 44 0.79 -15.64 -7.28
CA THR A 44 -0.52 -15.76 -7.91
C THR A 44 -1.28 -14.51 -7.53
N PRO A 45 -1.83 -13.76 -8.51
CA PRO A 45 -2.48 -12.50 -8.20
C PRO A 45 -3.61 -12.77 -7.21
N ASN A 46 -3.59 -12.02 -6.10
CA ASN A 46 -4.58 -12.14 -5.03
C ASN A 46 -5.98 -12.17 -5.67
N TYR A 47 -6.81 -13.16 -5.31
CA TYR A 47 -8.17 -13.31 -5.81
C TYR A 47 -8.97 -11.99 -5.77
N TRP A 48 -8.75 -11.19 -4.73
CA TRP A 48 -9.38 -9.87 -4.60
C TRP A 48 -8.83 -8.83 -5.58
N ALA A 49 -7.53 -8.86 -5.88
CA ALA A 49 -6.94 -7.98 -6.90
C ALA A 49 -7.53 -8.27 -8.28
N ILE A 50 -7.61 -9.55 -8.67
CA ILE A 50 -8.23 -9.97 -9.93
C ILE A 50 -9.71 -9.57 -9.99
N THR A 51 -10.43 -9.81 -8.89
CA THR A 51 -11.86 -9.47 -8.79
C THR A 51 -12.09 -7.97 -8.92
N THR A 52 -11.28 -7.16 -8.24
CA THR A 52 -11.32 -5.70 -8.29
C THR A 52 -11.04 -5.19 -9.70
N GLU A 53 -9.99 -5.68 -10.34
CA GLU A 53 -9.65 -5.28 -11.72
C GLU A 53 -10.78 -5.61 -12.70
N LYS A 54 -11.36 -6.81 -12.59
CA LYS A 54 -12.51 -7.24 -13.41
C LYS A 54 -13.71 -6.30 -13.21
N ILE A 55 -14.07 -5.98 -11.96
CA ILE A 55 -15.19 -5.09 -11.63
C ILE A 55 -14.96 -3.69 -12.21
N LEU A 56 -13.77 -3.11 -12.01
CA LEU A 56 -13.45 -1.78 -12.51
C LEU A 56 -13.45 -1.73 -14.04
N LYS A 57 -12.93 -2.76 -14.71
CA LYS A 57 -12.97 -2.87 -16.18
C LYS A 57 -14.41 -2.94 -16.71
N LEU A 58 -15.26 -3.74 -16.07
CA LEU A 58 -16.67 -3.85 -16.44
C LEU A 58 -17.45 -2.57 -16.13
N TYR A 59 -17.14 -1.88 -15.03
CA TYR A 59 -17.76 -0.59 -14.71
C TYR A 59 -17.41 0.48 -15.75
N LYS A 60 -16.15 0.57 -16.19
CA LYS A 60 -15.76 1.46 -17.30
C LYS A 60 -16.55 1.22 -18.58
N LYS A 61 -16.93 -0.03 -18.85
CA LYS A 61 -17.74 -0.41 -20.03
C LYS A 61 -19.23 -0.08 -19.87
N HIS A 62 -19.81 -0.35 -18.70
CA HIS A 62 -21.26 -0.29 -18.50
C HIS A 62 -21.76 1.01 -17.87
N GLY A 63 -20.92 1.72 -17.11
CA GLY A 63 -21.30 2.93 -16.37
C GLY A 63 -22.40 2.71 -15.31
N ASN A 64 -22.73 1.46 -14.97
CA ASN A 64 -23.85 1.12 -14.09
C ASN A 64 -23.50 -0.04 -13.16
N ILE A 65 -23.59 0.19 -11.84
CA ILE A 65 -23.20 -0.75 -10.79
C ILE A 65 -23.99 -2.07 -10.89
N SER A 66 -25.31 -2.01 -11.09
CA SER A 66 -26.15 -3.21 -11.18
C SER A 66 -25.81 -4.09 -12.38
N LYS A 67 -25.51 -3.48 -13.54
CA LYS A 67 -25.06 -4.22 -14.73
C LYS A 67 -23.67 -4.83 -14.52
N THR A 68 -22.76 -4.08 -13.88
CA THR A 68 -21.42 -4.56 -13.52
C THR A 68 -21.45 -5.72 -12.53
N ALA A 69 -22.32 -5.68 -11.52
CA ALA A 69 -22.48 -6.76 -10.54
C ALA A 69 -22.92 -8.06 -11.23
N LYS A 70 -23.96 -7.98 -12.09
CA LYS A 70 -24.43 -9.12 -12.89
C LYS A 70 -23.33 -9.68 -13.80
N ALA A 71 -22.61 -8.82 -14.51
CA ALA A 71 -21.55 -9.25 -15.44
C ALA A 71 -20.30 -9.80 -14.74
N SER A 72 -19.97 -9.30 -13.53
CA SER A 72 -18.84 -9.79 -12.75
C SER A 72 -19.13 -11.09 -12.00
N GLY A 73 -20.42 -11.41 -11.78
CA GLY A 73 -20.87 -12.54 -10.97
C GLY A 73 -20.72 -12.27 -9.46
N LYS A 74 -20.73 -11.01 -9.04
CA LYS A 74 -20.54 -10.59 -7.64
C LYS A 74 -21.78 -9.88 -7.12
N SER A 75 -21.90 -9.80 -5.79
CA SER A 75 -23.00 -9.06 -5.16
C SER A 75 -22.92 -7.57 -5.49
N TYR A 76 -24.08 -6.92 -5.49
CA TYR A 76 -24.17 -5.47 -5.66
C TYR A 76 -23.28 -4.74 -4.65
N TYR A 77 -23.36 -5.13 -3.36
CA TYR A 77 -22.61 -4.52 -2.28
C TYR A 77 -21.09 -4.54 -2.51
N ILE A 78 -20.53 -5.70 -2.90
CA ILE A 78 -19.08 -5.82 -3.16
C ILE A 78 -18.68 -4.94 -4.34
N THR A 79 -19.50 -4.94 -5.39
CA THR A 79 -19.27 -4.16 -6.60
C THR A 79 -19.29 -2.66 -6.31
N GLU A 80 -20.30 -2.19 -5.59
CA GLU A 80 -20.44 -0.80 -5.17
C GLU A 80 -19.25 -0.37 -4.31
N LYS A 81 -18.89 -1.17 -3.29
CA LYS A 81 -17.77 -0.86 -2.39
C LYS A 81 -16.47 -0.65 -3.16
N ILE A 82 -16.13 -1.58 -4.05
CA ILE A 82 -14.91 -1.51 -4.86
C ILE A 82 -14.89 -0.27 -5.75
N ILE A 83 -16.02 0.05 -6.41
CA ILE A 83 -16.13 1.23 -7.27
C ILE A 83 -15.97 2.51 -6.45
N LYS A 84 -16.59 2.59 -5.27
CA LYS A 84 -16.54 3.77 -4.40
C LYS A 84 -15.15 3.99 -3.81
N GLU A 85 -14.46 2.92 -3.43
CA GLU A 85 -13.07 2.95 -2.99
C GLU A 85 -12.15 3.46 -4.11
N GLU A 86 -12.33 2.96 -5.34
CA GLU A 86 -11.55 3.42 -6.49
C GLU A 86 -11.81 4.90 -6.83
N GLN A 87 -13.07 5.34 -6.81
CA GLN A 87 -13.41 6.75 -6.99
C GLN A 87 -12.78 7.63 -5.92
N THR A 88 -12.81 7.17 -4.66
CA THR A 88 -12.17 7.89 -3.54
C THR A 88 -10.66 8.00 -3.75
N ARG A 89 -10.01 6.91 -4.18
CA ARG A 89 -8.58 6.88 -4.50
C ARG A 89 -8.24 7.87 -5.62
N GLN A 90 -8.99 7.84 -6.72
CA GLN A 90 -8.79 8.74 -7.85
C GLN A 90 -9.00 10.21 -7.46
N ASN A 91 -10.01 10.51 -6.65
CA ASN A 91 -10.24 11.88 -6.17
C ASN A 91 -9.12 12.36 -5.25
N LYS A 92 -8.57 11.50 -4.39
CA LYS A 92 -7.40 11.81 -3.56
C LYS A 92 -6.16 12.07 -4.42
N ALA A 93 -5.92 11.23 -5.42
CA ALA A 93 -4.80 11.39 -6.35
C ALA A 93 -4.90 12.71 -7.14
N LYS A 94 -6.07 13.02 -7.71
CA LYS A 94 -6.32 14.30 -8.40
C LYS A 94 -6.10 15.50 -7.49
N ARG A 95 -6.61 15.44 -6.25
CA ARG A 95 -6.39 16.51 -5.26
C ARG A 95 -4.90 16.70 -4.95
N GLN A 96 -4.15 15.60 -4.82
CA GLN A 96 -2.71 15.67 -4.56
C GLN A 96 -1.96 16.31 -5.74
N GLU A 97 -2.32 15.94 -6.96
CA GLU A 97 -1.77 16.52 -8.19
C GLU A 97 -2.09 18.03 -8.29
N GLU A 98 -3.32 18.44 -7.97
CA GLU A 98 -3.69 19.85 -7.88
C GLU A 98 -2.84 20.62 -6.85
N ILE A 99 -2.60 20.03 -5.67
CA ILE A 99 -1.76 20.64 -4.62
C ILE A 99 -0.30 20.76 -5.08
N GLU A 100 0.25 19.74 -5.75
CA GLU A 100 1.60 19.80 -6.31
C GLU A 100 1.73 20.87 -7.40
N ASN A 101 0.72 21.00 -8.27
CA ASN A 101 0.68 22.06 -9.28
C ASN A 101 0.64 23.46 -8.64
N VAL A 102 -0.13 23.63 -7.56
CA VAL A 102 -0.17 24.88 -6.78
C VAL A 102 1.20 25.22 -6.21
N ARG A 103 1.90 24.23 -5.65
CA ARG A 103 3.25 24.42 -5.09
C ARG A 103 4.25 24.86 -6.17
N LYS A 104 4.24 24.20 -7.34
CA LYS A 104 5.10 24.58 -8.49
C LYS A 104 4.84 26.00 -8.99
N LEU A 105 3.57 26.42 -9.05
CA LEU A 105 3.21 27.78 -9.47
C LEU A 105 3.62 28.82 -8.42
N ALA A 106 3.51 28.48 -7.13
CA ALA A 106 3.96 29.35 -6.04
C ALA A 106 5.49 29.50 -6.01
N GLU A 107 6.25 28.42 -6.27
CA GLU A 107 7.71 28.46 -6.46
C GLU A 107 8.11 29.37 -7.62
N SER A 108 7.30 29.42 -8.67
CA SER A 108 7.47 30.33 -9.82
C SER A 108 7.12 31.80 -9.50
N LYS A 109 6.90 32.15 -8.23
CA LYS A 109 6.54 33.50 -7.73
C LYS A 109 5.24 34.08 -8.29
N ILE A 110 4.33 33.23 -8.76
CA ILE A 110 3.01 33.65 -9.22
C ILE A 110 2.15 34.03 -8.00
N SER A 111 1.36 35.10 -8.12
CA SER A 111 0.51 35.54 -7.02
C SER A 111 -0.59 34.51 -6.70
N ILE A 112 -0.98 34.39 -5.43
CA ILE A 112 -2.02 33.45 -4.99
C ILE A 112 -3.35 33.68 -5.74
N LYS A 113 -3.65 34.94 -6.08
CA LYS A 113 -4.85 35.32 -6.82
C LYS A 113 -4.83 34.75 -8.24
N ASP A 114 -3.68 34.81 -8.91
CA ASP A 114 -3.52 34.30 -10.26
C ASP A 114 -3.51 32.77 -10.29
N ILE A 115 -2.87 32.12 -9.30
CA ILE A 115 -2.93 30.66 -9.13
C ILE A 115 -4.38 30.19 -8.94
N ALA A 116 -5.15 30.89 -8.11
CA ALA A 116 -6.57 30.60 -7.88
C ALA A 116 -7.39 30.70 -9.17
N GLN A 117 -7.09 31.69 -10.03
CA GLN A 117 -7.73 31.86 -11.33
C GLN A 117 -7.36 30.75 -12.33
N ILE A 118 -6.08 30.34 -12.37
CA ILE A 118 -5.58 29.27 -13.26
C ILE A 118 -6.24 27.93 -12.92
N ILE A 119 -6.37 27.62 -11.63
CA ILE A 119 -6.85 26.31 -11.14
C ILE A 119 -8.38 26.31 -10.94
N GLY A 120 -9.02 27.48 -10.94
CA GLY A 120 -10.46 27.62 -10.75
C GLY A 120 -10.91 27.31 -9.31
N LYS A 121 -10.07 27.62 -8.31
CA LYS A 121 -10.36 27.43 -6.88
C LYS A 121 -10.37 28.78 -6.17
N SER A 122 -10.91 28.83 -4.94
CA SER A 122 -10.85 30.06 -4.16
C SER A 122 -9.42 30.34 -3.67
N PRO A 123 -9.01 31.63 -3.55
CA PRO A 123 -7.69 31.99 -3.00
C PRO A 123 -7.44 31.41 -1.59
N GLU A 124 -8.48 31.30 -0.77
CA GLU A 124 -8.41 30.65 0.55
C GLU A 124 -8.05 29.16 0.45
N THR A 125 -8.60 28.45 -0.55
CA THR A 125 -8.25 27.04 -0.78
C THR A 125 -6.78 26.90 -1.17
N VAL A 126 -6.29 27.79 -2.05
CA VAL A 126 -4.87 27.82 -2.46
C VAL A 126 -3.96 28.09 -1.25
N ARG A 127 -4.32 29.06 -0.39
CA ARG A 127 -3.60 29.32 0.87
C ARG A 127 -3.56 28.12 1.79
N LEU A 128 -4.70 27.43 1.95
CA LEU A 128 -4.78 26.24 2.79
C LEU A 128 -3.88 25.11 2.26
N TRP A 129 -3.85 24.91 0.94
CA TRP A 129 -3.01 23.88 0.31
C TRP A 129 -1.52 24.19 0.36
N LEU A 130 -1.13 25.47 0.34
CA LEU A 130 0.26 25.88 0.52
C LEU A 130 0.76 25.80 1.98
N LYS A 131 -0.16 25.73 2.96
CA LYS A 131 0.18 25.57 4.39
C LYS A 131 0.40 24.11 4.81
N GLN A 132 -0.09 23.15 4.04
CA GLN A 132 0.15 21.72 4.23
C GLN A 132 1.52 21.33 3.67
#